data_AF-A0A8S3D7A6-F1
#
_entry.id   AF-A0A8S3D7A6-F1
#
_cell.length_a   1.000
_cell.length_b   1.000
_cell.length_c   1.000
_cell.angle_alpha   90.00
_cell.angle_beta   90.00
_cell.angle_gamma   90.00
#
_symmetry.space_group_name_H-M   'P 1'
#
loop_
_entity.id
_entity.type
_entity.pdbx_description
1 polymer ?
#
loop_
_entity_poly.entity_id
_entity_poly.type
_entity_poly.pdbx_seq_one_letter_code
_entity_poly.pdbx_strand_id
1 'polypeptide(L)' 'MMTELLKQIGITHLYSTPYHPMTNGQIERFNATMDAKIAALSNEKRTNWDEKLPF' A
#
# COMPACT_ATOMS: atom_id res chain seq x y z
N MET A 1 -5.70 10.70 16.99
CA MET A 1 -6.28 9.34 17.01
C MET A 1 -5.23 8.29 16.67
N MET A 2 -4.59 8.31 15.50
CA MET A 2 -3.55 7.31 15.14
C MET A 2 -2.29 7.35 16.01
N THR A 3 -1.81 8.53 16.38
CA THR A 3 -0.64 8.68 17.28
C THR A 3 -0.86 8.05 18.66
N GLU A 4 -2.07 8.18 19.20
CA GLU A 4 -2.42 7.60 20.51
C GLU A 4 -2.48 6.07 20.43
N LEU A 5 -3.06 5.51 19.37
CA LEU A 5 -3.08 4.06 19.12
C LEU A 5 -1.65 3.51 19.02
N LEU A 6 -0.80 4.13 18.20
CA LEU A 6 0.59 3.71 18.00
C LEU A 6 1.38 3.73 19.30
N LYS A 7 1.15 4.75 20.15
CA LYS A 7 1.75 4.83 21.48
C LYS A 7 1.27 3.72 22.41
N GLN A 8 -0.02 3.40 22.40
CA GLN A 8 -0.59 2.31 23.21
C GLN A 8 -0.02 0.93 22.85
N ILE A 9 0.29 0.70 21.56
CA ILE A 9 0.85 -0.57 21.08
C ILE A 9 2.39 -0.56 20.99
N GLY A 10 3.05 0.52 21.45
CA GLY A 10 4.51 0.61 21.49
C GLY A 10 5.20 0.74 20.13
N ILE A 11 4.50 1.22 19.09
CA ILE A 11 5.04 1.40 17.74
C ILE A 11 5.51 2.83 17.53
N THR A 12 6.75 2.97 17.05
CA THR A 12 7.29 4.25 16.57
C THR A 12 6.95 4.44 15.09
N HIS A 13 6.22 5.51 14.77
CA HIS A 13 5.92 5.87 13.39
C HIS A 13 7.09 6.62 12.75
N LEU A 14 7.64 6.07 11.68
CA LEU A 14 8.71 6.70 10.90
C LEU A 14 8.12 7.37 9.67
N TYR A 15 8.61 8.57 9.36
CA TYR A 15 8.22 9.35 8.19
C TYR A 15 9.37 9.47 7.22
N SER A 16 9.08 9.33 5.93
CA SER A 16 9.99 9.77 4.88
C SER A 16 9.93 11.29 4.73
N THR A 17 10.97 11.89 4.18
CA THR A 17 10.93 13.29 3.77
C THR A 17 9.85 13.49 2.68
N PRO A 18 9.20 14.68 2.64
CA PRO A 18 8.27 15.00 1.58
C PRO A 18 8.92 14.86 0.20
N TYR A 19 8.14 14.38 -0.79
CA TYR A 19 8.57 14.21 -2.18
C TYR A 19 9.81 13.30 -2.37
N HIS A 20 10.03 12.36 -1.44
CA HIS A 20 11.15 11.41 -1.48
C HIS A 20 10.65 9.96 -1.59
N PRO A 21 10.03 9.58 -2.72
CA PRO A 21 9.47 8.24 -2.92
C PRO A 21 10.53 7.14 -2.78
N MET A 22 11.76 7.42 -3.22
CA MET A 22 12.89 6.48 -3.16
C MET A 22 13.14 5.89 -1.76
N THR A 23 12.87 6.65 -0.69
CA THR A 23 13.00 6.21 0.71
C THR A 23 12.13 4.99 1.01
N ASN A 24 10.97 4.90 0.35
CA ASN A 24 10.00 3.81 0.50
C ASN A 24 9.98 2.88 -0.72
N GLY A 25 11.07 2.83 -1.50
CA GLY A 25 11.08 2.14 -2.80
C GLY A 25 10.71 0.65 -2.77
N GLN A 26 10.84 -0.04 -1.63
CA GLN A 26 10.37 -1.43 -1.51
C GLN A 26 8.84 -1.54 -1.60
N ILE A 27 8.11 -0.74 -0.82
CA ILE A 27 6.65 -0.75 -0.85
C ILE A 27 6.13 -0.18 -2.18
N GLU A 28 6.83 0.79 -2.77
CA GLU A 28 6.45 1.34 -4.08
C GLU A 28 6.57 0.31 -5.20
N ARG A 29 7.67 -0.46 -5.25
CA ARG A 29 7.83 -1.57 -6.23
C ARG A 29 6.79 -2.66 -6.02
N PHE A 30 6.47 -2.96 -4.76
CA PHE A 30 5.43 -3.92 -4.44
C PHE A 30 4.06 -3.45 -4.92
N ASN A 31 3.69 -2.19 -4.63
CA ASN A 31 2.42 -1.60 -5.07
C ASN A 31 2.32 -1.63 -6.60
N ALA A 32 3.37 -1.23 -7.32
CA ALA A 32 3.38 -1.30 -8.79
C ALA A 32 3.17 -2.73 -9.32
N THR A 33 3.78 -3.72 -8.68
CA THR A 33 3.61 -5.14 -9.04
C THR A 33 2.19 -5.62 -8.74
N MET A 34 1.63 -5.22 -7.60
CA MET A 34 0.28 -5.58 -7.20
C MET A 34 -0.75 -4.95 -8.14
N ASP A 35 -0.63 -3.65 -8.42
CA ASP A 35 -1.53 -2.92 -9.31
C ASP A 35 -1.54 -3.53 -10.71
N ALA A 36 -0.36 -3.91 -11.24
CA ALA A 36 -0.26 -4.59 -12.53
C ALA A 36 -0.98 -5.94 -12.52
N LYS A 37 -0.85 -6.72 -11.45
CA LYS A 37 -1.55 -8.01 -11.29
C LYS A 37 -3.06 -7.82 -11.20
N ILE A 38 -3.52 -6.87 -10.38
CA ILE A 38 -4.95 -6.55 -10.23
C ILE A 38 -5.52 -6.10 -11.57
N ALA A 39 -4.82 -5.23 -12.30
CA ALA A 39 -5.25 -4.75 -13.61
C ALA A 39 -5.36 -5.90 -14.64
N ALA A 40 -4.44 -6.87 -14.59
CA ALA A 40 -4.48 -8.03 -15.49
C ALA A 40 -5.58 -9.05 -15.14
N LEU A 41 -6.00 -9.13 -13.87
CA LEU A 41 -7.00 -10.08 -13.39
C LEU A 41 -8.43 -9.51 -13.32
N SER A 42 -8.56 -8.18 -13.33
CA SER A 42 -9.85 -7.50 -13.27
C SER A 42 -10.61 -7.63 -14.59
N ASN A 43 -11.94 -7.53 -14.51
CA ASN A 43 -12.80 -7.44 -15.68
C ASN A 43 -12.52 -6.13 -16.46
N GLU A 44 -13.04 -6.02 -17.69
CA GLU A 44 -12.84 -4.85 -18.56
C GLU A 44 -13.26 -3.53 -17.90
N LYS A 45 -14.30 -3.57 -17.05
CA LYS A 45 -14.82 -2.39 -16.33
C LYS A 45 -14.04 -2.08 -15.04
N ARG A 46 -13.07 -2.92 -14.67
CA ARG A 46 -12.24 -2.85 -13.46
C ARG A 46 -13.06 -2.73 -12.16
N THR A 47 -14.25 -3.32 -12.11
CA THR A 47 -15.16 -3.21 -10.95
C THR A 47 -14.97 -4.30 -9.91
N ASN A 48 -14.23 -5.36 -10.23
CA ASN A 48 -14.05 -6.53 -9.37
C ASN A 48 -12.59 -6.70 -8.93
N TRP A 49 -11.87 -5.60 -8.78
CA TRP A 49 -10.46 -5.59 -8.41
C TRP A 49 -10.25 -6.17 -6.99
N ASP A 50 -11.20 -5.94 -6.11
CA ASP A 50 -11.25 -6.38 -4.71
C ASP A 50 -11.34 -7.91 -4.60
N GLU A 51 -12.09 -8.55 -5.49
CA GLU A 51 -12.15 -10.02 -5.58
C GLU A 51 -10.81 -10.66 -6.01
N LYS A 52 -9.86 -9.89 -6.51
CA LYS A 52 -8.55 -10.39 -6.99
C LYS A 52 -7.44 -10.23 -5.96
N LEU A 53 -7.72 -9.62 -4.81
CA LEU A 53 -6.76 -9.51 -3.73
C LEU A 53 -6.62 -10.84 -2.96
N PRO A 54 -5.39 -11.28 -2.65
CA PRO A 54 -5.19 -12.33 -1.67
C PRO A 54 -5.54 -11.77 -0.29
N PHE A 55 -6.44 -12.48 0.41
CA PHE A 55 -6.95 -12.14 1.75
C PHE A 55 -5.89 -12.24 2.84
#